data_AF-A0A528V2L0-F1
#
_entry.id   AF-A0A528V2L0-F1
#
_cell.length_a   1.000
_cell.length_b   1.000
_cell.length_c   1.000
_cell.angle_alpha   90.00
_cell.angle_beta   90.00
_cell.angle_gamma   90.00
#
_symmetry.space_group_name_H-M   'P 1'
#
loop_
_entity.id
_entity.type
_entity.pdbx_description
1 polymer ?
#
loop_
_entity_poly.entity_id
_entity_poly.type
_entity_poly.pdbx_seq_one_letter_code
_entity_poly.pdbx_strand_id
1 'polypeptide(L)'
;DLLDMLAEIRALDPRPGMAFSGGASDAIIADVEVRAANDGSWVIELNPETLPRVLVDHIYFARVSPHAKNQTEKDFLAECLQNANWLTRSLD
;
A
#
# COMPACT_ATOMS: atom_id res chain seq x y z
N ASP A 1 33.00 -46.19 -6.85
CA ASP A 1 31.72 -46.25 -6.11
C ASP A 1 31.46 -44.96 -5.31
N LEU A 2 31.97 -44.80 -4.08
CA LEU A 2 31.72 -43.58 -3.27
C LEU A 2 32.24 -42.26 -3.88
N LEU A 3 33.41 -42.31 -4.53
CA LEU A 3 33.97 -41.13 -5.21
C LEU A 3 33.15 -40.73 -6.43
N ASP A 4 32.53 -41.70 -7.10
CA ASP A 4 31.69 -41.48 -8.29
C ASP A 4 30.34 -40.89 -7.87
N MET A 5 29.74 -41.41 -6.79
CA MET A 5 28.51 -40.86 -6.21
C MET A 5 28.69 -39.40 -5.74
N LEU A 6 29.85 -39.06 -5.16
CA LEU A 6 30.16 -37.68 -4.76
C LEU A 6 30.32 -36.75 -5.97
N ALA A 7 30.91 -37.25 -7.06
CA ALA A 7 31.06 -36.49 -8.29
C ALA A 7 29.71 -36.18 -8.93
N GLU A 8 28.76 -37.14 -8.91
CA GLU A 8 27.40 -36.96 -9.41
C GLU A 8 26.63 -35.89 -8.64
N ILE A 9 26.67 -35.92 -7.30
CA ILE A 9 26.00 -34.91 -6.46
C ILE A 9 26.55 -33.50 -6.72
N ARG A 10 27.87 -33.37 -6.95
CA ARG A 10 28.53 -32.08 -7.24
C ARG A 10 28.25 -31.56 -8.66
N ALA A 11 27.87 -32.44 -9.58
CA ALA A 11 27.51 -32.06 -10.95
C ALA A 11 26.09 -31.47 -11.04
N LEU A 12 25.25 -31.66 -10.01
CA LEU A 12 23.93 -31.06 -9.93
C LEU A 12 24.05 -29.55 -9.71
N ASP A 13 23.12 -28.80 -10.31
CA ASP A 13 22.96 -27.38 -10.00
C ASP A 13 22.40 -27.25 -8.57
N PRO A 14 23.10 -26.60 -7.62
CA PRO A 14 22.58 -26.38 -6.28
C PRO A 14 21.41 -25.38 -6.25
N ARG A 15 21.18 -24.60 -7.32
CA ARG A 15 20.14 -23.57 -7.41
C ARG A 15 19.47 -23.55 -8.79
N PRO A 16 18.83 -24.66 -9.22
CA PRO A 16 18.23 -24.79 -10.55
C PRO A 16 17.10 -23.78 -10.80
N GLY A 17 16.49 -23.26 -9.72
CA GLY A 17 15.46 -22.21 -9.76
C GLY A 17 15.99 -20.81 -10.11
N MET A 18 17.30 -20.55 -10.02
CA MET A 18 17.88 -19.22 -10.29
C MET A 18 17.72 -18.79 -11.76
N ALA A 19 17.71 -19.75 -12.69
CA ALA A 19 17.43 -19.47 -14.09
C ALA A 19 16.00 -18.93 -14.32
N PHE A 20 15.11 -19.16 -13.36
CA PHE A 20 13.71 -18.71 -13.37
C PHE A 20 13.46 -17.60 -12.35
N SER A 21 14.45 -17.21 -11.54
CA SER A 21 14.41 -16.01 -10.71
C SER A 21 14.67 -14.79 -11.59
N GLY A 22 13.71 -14.51 -12.46
CA GLY A 22 13.63 -13.30 -13.25
C GLY A 22 12.64 -12.33 -12.63
N GLY A 23 13.04 -11.08 -12.55
CA GLY A 23 12.25 -9.96 -12.07
C GLY A 23 13.21 -8.78 -11.94
N ALA A 24 12.90 -7.65 -12.57
CA ALA A 24 13.59 -6.43 -12.20
C ALA A 24 13.39 -6.22 -10.70
N SER A 25 14.41 -5.78 -9.97
CA SER A 25 14.20 -5.31 -8.60
C SER A 25 13.09 -4.28 -8.65
N ASP A 26 12.08 -4.42 -7.80
CA ASP A 26 11.07 -3.38 -7.65
C ASP A 26 11.80 -2.08 -7.30
N ALA A 27 11.47 -1.02 -8.03
CA ALA A 27 11.99 0.30 -7.73
C ALA A 27 11.42 0.71 -6.37
N ILE A 28 12.29 0.98 -5.41
CA ILE A 28 11.87 1.50 -4.11
C ILE A 28 11.44 2.95 -4.34
N ILE A 29 10.13 3.20 -4.23
CA ILE A 29 9.56 4.54 -4.24
C ILE A 29 9.68 5.10 -2.82
N ALA A 30 10.21 6.31 -2.68
CA ALA A 30 10.36 6.95 -1.37
C ALA A 30 9.01 7.54 -0.90
N ASP A 31 8.71 7.39 0.39
CA ASP A 31 7.55 8.03 1.03
C ASP A 31 7.77 9.52 1.29
N VAL A 32 9.05 9.95 1.37
CA VAL A 32 9.46 11.31 1.69
C VAL A 32 10.56 11.75 0.72
N GLU A 33 10.40 12.95 0.16
CA GLU A 33 11.44 13.63 -0.61
C GLU A 33 12.13 14.70 0.24
N VAL A 34 13.47 14.72 0.17
CA VAL A 34 14.29 15.68 0.90
C VAL A 34 15.18 16.44 -0.06
N ARG A 35 15.12 17.78 -0.05
CA ARG A 35 15.91 18.66 -0.91
C ARG A 35 16.58 19.77 -0.11
N ALA A 36 17.80 20.14 -0.48
CA ALA A 36 18.47 21.29 0.12
C ALA A 36 17.79 22.59 -0.34
N ALA A 37 17.50 23.49 0.59
CA ALA A 37 16.99 24.83 0.32
C ALA A 37 18.14 25.81 0.05
N ASN A 38 17.83 26.92 -0.62
CA ASN A 38 18.80 27.94 -0.99
C ASN A 38 19.40 28.69 0.23
N ASP A 39 18.73 28.65 1.37
CA ASP A 39 19.17 29.27 2.64
C ASP A 39 20.00 28.32 3.51
N GLY A 40 20.31 27.11 3.02
CA GLY A 40 21.06 26.08 3.75
C GLY A 40 20.19 25.20 4.65
N SER A 41 18.87 25.39 4.67
CA SER A 41 17.93 24.47 5.34
C SER A 41 17.55 23.27 4.45
N TRP A 42 16.72 22.36 4.97
CA TRP A 42 16.18 21.22 4.23
C TRP A 42 14.68 21.39 4.02
N VAL A 43 14.23 21.22 2.77
CA VAL A 43 12.82 21.05 2.42
C VAL A 43 12.49 19.56 2.48
N ILE A 44 11.47 19.21 3.26
CA ILE A 44 11.02 17.84 3.45
C ILE A 44 9.54 17.80 3.06
N GLU A 45 9.19 16.96 2.09
CA GLU A 45 7.83 16.83 1.56
C GLU A 45 7.45 15.35 1.48
N LEU A 46 6.18 15.04 1.72
CA LEU A 46 5.63 13.69 1.47
C LEU A 46 5.48 13.46 -0.02
N ASN A 47 5.69 12.23 -0.47
CA ASN A 47 5.45 11.85 -1.86
C ASN A 47 3.93 11.63 -2.09
N PRO A 48 3.25 12.46 -2.88
CA PRO A 48 1.81 12.30 -3.13
C PRO A 48 1.48 11.07 -4.00
N GLU A 49 2.48 10.45 -4.65
CA GLU A 49 2.29 9.21 -5.42
C GLU A 49 2.19 7.98 -4.52
N THR A 50 2.76 8.02 -3.31
CA THR A 50 2.64 6.92 -2.33
C THR A 50 1.41 7.06 -1.44
N LEU A 51 0.78 8.24 -1.39
CA LEU A 51 -0.44 8.47 -0.61
C LEU A 51 -1.67 7.86 -1.30
N PRO A 52 -2.51 7.10 -0.56
CA PRO A 52 -3.73 6.54 -1.12
C PRO A 52 -4.76 7.65 -1.37
N ARG A 53 -5.31 7.68 -2.60
CA ARG A 53 -6.41 8.59 -2.94
C ARG A 53 -7.74 7.97 -2.56
N VAL A 54 -8.42 8.57 -1.58
CA VAL A 54 -9.73 8.11 -1.11
C VAL A 54 -10.80 9.14 -1.39
N LEU A 55 -12.03 8.67 -1.62
CA LEU A 55 -13.22 9.51 -1.84
C LEU A 55 -14.37 8.97 -1.00
N VAL A 56 -15.20 9.87 -0.47
CA VAL A 56 -16.43 9.51 0.25
C VAL A 56 -17.57 9.37 -0.74
N ASP A 57 -18.22 8.20 -0.78
CA ASP A 57 -19.39 7.96 -1.63
C ASP A 57 -20.68 8.52 -0.98
N HIS A 58 -20.94 9.79 -1.25
CA HIS A 58 -22.16 10.47 -0.80
C HIS A 58 -23.43 9.97 -1.51
N ILE A 59 -23.31 9.41 -2.72
CA ILE A 59 -24.46 8.87 -3.47
C ILE A 59 -24.94 7.60 -2.79
N TYR A 60 -24.01 6.72 -2.40
CA TYR A 60 -24.32 5.53 -1.64
C TYR A 60 -25.01 5.87 -0.32
N PHE A 61 -24.46 6.82 0.44
CA PHE A 61 -25.05 7.26 1.70
C PHE A 61 -26.50 7.77 1.50
N ALA A 62 -26.73 8.62 0.49
CA ALA A 62 -28.06 9.13 0.16
C ALA A 62 -29.03 8.02 -0.28
N ARG A 63 -28.54 6.96 -0.92
CA ARG A 63 -29.33 5.79 -1.33
C ARG A 63 -29.75 4.94 -0.15
N VAL A 64 -28.87 4.71 0.84
CA VAL A 64 -29.15 3.81 1.96
C VAL A 64 -29.82 4.49 3.14
N SER A 65 -29.56 5.78 3.37
CA SER A 65 -30.11 6.56 4.49
C SER A 65 -31.65 6.49 4.62
N PRO A 66 -32.44 6.56 3.52
CA PRO A 66 -33.90 6.42 3.60
C PRO A 66 -34.41 5.05 4.07
N HIS A 67 -33.57 4.00 3.99
CA HIS A 67 -33.95 2.64 4.37
C HIS A 67 -33.78 2.37 5.87
N ALA A 68 -33.15 3.29 6.62
CA ALA A 68 -32.98 3.17 8.07
C ALA A 68 -34.31 3.44 8.80
N LYS A 69 -34.83 2.40 9.47
CA LYS A 69 -36.16 2.40 10.08
C LYS A 69 -36.15 2.87 11.54
N ASN A 70 -35.09 2.58 12.26
CA ASN A 70 -34.94 2.92 13.69
C ASN A 70 -33.79 3.91 13.92
N GLN A 71 -33.73 4.47 15.13
CA GLN A 71 -32.71 5.46 15.49
C GLN A 71 -31.30 4.86 15.46
N THR A 72 -31.13 3.63 15.93
CA THR A 72 -29.84 2.92 15.93
C THR A 72 -29.23 2.78 14.54
N GLU A 73 -30.03 2.44 13.53
CA GLU A 73 -29.60 2.34 12.13
C GLU A 73 -29.20 3.71 11.57
N LYS A 74 -29.92 4.79 11.94
CA LYS A 74 -29.58 6.16 11.51
C LYS A 74 -28.28 6.63 12.14
N ASP A 75 -28.09 6.37 13.43
CA ASP A 75 -26.88 6.74 14.16
C ASP A 75 -25.65 6.01 13.59
N PHE A 76 -25.79 4.72 13.29
CA PHE A 76 -24.73 3.92 12.67
C PHE A 76 -24.31 4.49 11.30
N LEU A 77 -25.28 4.84 10.45
CA LEU A 77 -24.98 5.43 9.14
C LEU A 77 -24.28 6.79 9.31
N ALA A 78 -24.75 7.64 10.23
CA ALA A 78 -24.13 8.93 10.53
C ALA A 78 -22.68 8.77 11.01
N GLU A 79 -22.42 7.79 11.89
CA GLU A 79 -21.07 7.45 12.35
C GLU A 79 -20.16 7.00 11.20
N CYS A 80 -20.66 6.13 10.33
CA CYS A 80 -19.92 5.68 9.14
C CYS A 80 -19.52 6.85 8.24
N LEU A 81 -20.43 7.79 8.00
CA LEU A 81 -20.14 9.00 7.21
C LEU A 81 -19.14 9.92 7.92
N GLN A 82 -19.28 10.10 9.24
CA GLN A 82 -18.35 10.88 10.06
C GLN A 82 -16.92 10.30 9.98
N ASN A 83 -16.79 8.97 10.11
CA ASN A 83 -15.51 8.27 10.04
C ASN A 83 -14.88 8.36 8.64
N ALA A 84 -15.68 8.21 7.58
CA ALA A 84 -15.21 8.36 6.20
C ALA A 84 -14.70 9.80 5.92
N ASN A 85 -15.43 10.80 6.40
CA ASN A 85 -15.02 12.21 6.29
C ASN A 85 -13.77 12.52 7.13
N TRP A 86 -13.60 11.86 8.28
CA TRP A 86 -12.39 12.00 9.10
C TRP A 86 -11.18 11.38 8.41
N LEU A 87 -11.33 10.18 7.84
CA LEU A 87 -10.25 9.48 7.14
C LEU A 87 -9.74 10.28 5.94
N THR A 88 -10.65 10.82 5.13
CA THR A 88 -10.28 11.63 3.96
C THR A 88 -9.47 12.85 4.39
N ARG A 89 -9.92 13.59 5.42
CA ARG A 89 -9.21 14.77 5.96
C ARG A 89 -7.90 14.45 6.67
N SER A 90 -7.70 13.21 7.11
CA SER A 90 -6.45 12.80 7.77
C SER A 90 -5.39 12.35 6.76
N LEU A 91 -5.81 12.12 5.51
CA LEU A 91 -4.96 11.77 4.37
C LEU A 91 -4.66 12.98 3.47
N ASP A 92 -5.44 14.06 3.60
CA ASP A 92 -5.14 15.41 3.09
C ASP A 92 -4.02 16.08 3.91
#